data_AF-A0A1X7I4E2-F1
#
_entry.id   AF-A0A1X7I4E2-F1
#
_cell.length_a   1.000
_cell.length_b   1.000
_cell.length_c   1.000
_cell.angle_alpha   90.00
_cell.angle_beta   90.00
_cell.angle_gamma   90.00
#
_symmetry.space_group_name_H-M   'P 1'
#
loop_
_entity.id
_entity.type
_entity.pdbx_description
1 polymer ?
#
loop_
_entity_poly.entity_id
_entity_poly.type
_entity_poly.pdbx_seq_one_letter_code
_entity_poly.pdbx_strand_id
1 'polypeptide(L)'
;MFYKHWKKIFLAIAAFFWNGCSDNVSSSDVRGTCTFSGGACPEYGVDMYVCENPEDFQSPDSTKCTFYRRDPCTFYYKCDDDVSCYKDEDQTDFTCYDKQEHETTYTEAEFKTKYDVKEPE
;
A
#
# COMPACT_ATOMS: atom_id res chain seq x y z
N MET A 1 -1.83 67.00 -10.59
CA MET A 1 -2.71 67.68 -11.57
C MET A 1 -3.67 66.65 -12.15
N PHE A 2 -4.94 66.80 -11.81
CA PHE A 2 -6.18 66.27 -12.42
C PHE A 2 -6.24 64.91 -13.13
N TYR A 3 -6.78 63.93 -12.38
CA TYR A 3 -7.87 62.99 -12.71
C TYR A 3 -8.33 62.86 -14.17
N LYS A 4 -8.23 61.63 -14.70
CA LYS A 4 -9.04 60.98 -15.75
C LYS A 4 -8.58 59.50 -15.73
N HIS A 5 -9.39 58.49 -15.47
CA HIS A 5 -10.65 58.18 -16.12
C HIS A 5 -11.47 57.26 -15.20
N TRP A 6 -12.66 57.73 -14.82
CA TRP A 6 -13.73 56.91 -14.29
C TRP A 6 -14.08 55.79 -15.27
N LYS A 7 -14.23 54.56 -14.79
CA LYS A 7 -15.40 53.75 -15.14
C LYS A 7 -15.72 52.78 -14.01
N LYS A 8 -16.77 53.14 -13.30
CA LYS A 8 -17.50 52.28 -12.38
C LYS A 8 -18.01 51.07 -13.17
N ILE A 9 -17.63 49.86 -12.76
CA ILE A 9 -18.46 48.68 -12.94
C ILE A 9 -18.63 48.10 -11.54
N PHE A 10 -19.58 48.69 -10.82
CA PHE A 10 -20.33 47.94 -9.83
C PHE A 10 -21.17 46.94 -10.64
N LEU A 11 -20.83 45.66 -10.56
CA LEU A 11 -21.80 44.62 -10.82
C LEU A 11 -21.62 43.54 -9.76
N ALA A 12 -22.36 43.72 -8.66
CA ALA A 12 -22.69 42.64 -7.77
C ALA A 12 -23.57 41.66 -8.53
N ILE A 13 -23.09 40.42 -8.70
CA ILE A 13 -23.95 39.24 -8.89
C ILE A 13 -23.42 38.20 -7.91
N ALA A 14 -23.72 38.41 -6.63
CA ALA A 14 -23.71 37.35 -5.65
C ALA A 14 -25.13 36.78 -5.58
N ALA A 15 -25.21 35.46 -5.53
CA ALA A 15 -26.39 34.64 -5.29
C ALA A 15 -27.50 34.73 -6.34
N PHE A 16 -27.52 33.74 -7.23
CA PHE A 16 -28.66 32.84 -7.45
C PHE A 16 -28.26 31.88 -8.57
N PHE A 17 -27.61 30.78 -8.23
CA PHE A 17 -27.80 29.46 -8.86
C PHE A 17 -27.18 28.41 -7.93
N TRP A 18 -27.73 28.31 -6.72
CA TRP A 18 -27.80 27.04 -6.03
C TRP A 18 -28.96 26.27 -6.65
N ASN A 19 -28.69 25.57 -7.75
CA ASN A 19 -29.51 24.45 -8.17
C ASN A 19 -28.62 23.46 -8.91
N GLY A 20 -28.13 22.48 -8.14
CA GLY A 20 -27.82 21.13 -8.59
C GLY A 20 -26.90 20.99 -9.79
N CYS A 21 -25.60 20.97 -9.54
CA CYS A 21 -24.81 19.83 -10.01
C CYS A 21 -24.22 19.15 -8.78
N SER A 22 -24.97 18.14 -8.31
CA SER A 22 -24.38 16.98 -7.68
C SER A 22 -23.54 16.28 -8.74
N ASP A 23 -22.37 16.83 -9.03
CA ASP A 23 -21.31 16.04 -9.64
C ASP A 23 -20.40 15.61 -8.49
N ASN A 24 -20.86 14.54 -7.81
CA ASN A 24 -19.97 13.43 -7.51
C ASN A 24 -19.38 12.94 -8.84
N VAL A 25 -18.56 13.75 -9.48
CA VAL A 25 -17.64 13.25 -10.49
C VAL A 25 -16.53 12.68 -9.63
N SER A 26 -16.56 11.36 -9.53
CA SER A 26 -15.59 10.54 -8.84
C SER A 26 -14.26 11.26 -8.86
N SER A 27 -13.72 11.56 -7.68
CA SER A 27 -12.28 11.66 -7.49
C SER A 27 -11.73 10.60 -8.41
N SER A 28 -11.07 11.00 -9.48
CA SER A 28 -10.56 10.06 -10.47
C SER A 28 -9.58 9.24 -9.66
N ASP A 29 -10.08 8.12 -9.14
CA ASP A 29 -9.35 7.13 -8.39
C ASP A 29 -8.38 6.63 -9.43
N VAL A 30 -7.24 7.32 -9.54
CA VAL A 30 -6.07 6.80 -10.23
C VAL A 30 -5.63 5.67 -9.32
N ARG A 31 -6.36 4.56 -9.42
CA ARG A 31 -5.91 3.28 -8.92
C ARG A 31 -4.66 3.02 -9.74
N GLY A 32 -3.50 3.15 -9.09
CA GLY A 32 -2.28 2.67 -9.71
C GLY A 32 -2.48 1.19 -10.03
N THR A 33 -2.01 0.70 -11.16
CA THR A 33 -2.08 -0.75 -11.39
C THR A 33 -0.85 -1.37 -10.75
N CYS A 34 -1.01 -2.47 -10.02
CA CYS A 34 0.11 -3.32 -9.60
C CYS A 34 0.03 -4.66 -10.32
N THR A 35 1.17 -5.12 -10.81
CA THR A 35 1.31 -6.42 -11.48
C THR A 35 2.19 -7.33 -10.63
N PHE A 36 1.74 -8.56 -10.43
CA PHE A 36 2.57 -9.57 -9.79
C PHE A 36 3.86 -9.79 -10.59
N SER A 37 5.00 -9.65 -9.91
CA SER A 37 6.33 -9.72 -10.52
C SER A 37 7.05 -11.05 -10.24
N GLY A 38 6.55 -11.84 -9.30
CA GLY A 38 7.11 -13.14 -8.95
C GLY A 38 7.00 -13.44 -7.46
N GLY A 39 7.22 -14.71 -7.11
CA GLY A 39 7.34 -15.15 -5.73
C GLY A 39 8.74 -15.68 -5.47
N ALA A 40 9.37 -15.27 -4.38
CA ALA A 40 10.57 -15.94 -3.88
C ALA A 40 10.11 -16.93 -2.79
N CYS A 41 10.14 -18.21 -3.12
CA CYS A 41 9.95 -19.29 -2.17
C CYS A 41 11.30 -19.96 -1.94
N PRO A 42 11.86 -19.93 -0.71
CA PRO A 42 13.09 -20.66 -0.43
C PRO A 42 12.86 -22.17 -0.61
N GLU A 43 13.66 -22.81 -1.47
CA GLU A 43 13.51 -24.25 -1.79
C GLU A 43 13.65 -25.16 -0.57
N TYR A 44 14.38 -24.70 0.45
CA TYR A 44 14.61 -25.39 1.71
C TYR A 44 13.76 -24.87 2.88
N GLY A 45 12.82 -23.96 2.65
CA GLY A 45 12.08 -23.30 3.72
C GLY A 45 12.98 -22.47 4.65
N VAL A 46 12.38 -21.83 5.64
CA VAL A 46 13.05 -21.22 6.77
C VAL A 46 12.82 -22.11 7.99
N ASP A 47 13.91 -22.66 8.51
CA ASP A 47 13.89 -23.46 9.72
C ASP A 47 13.82 -22.54 10.95
N MET A 48 12.77 -22.69 11.76
CA MET A 48 12.61 -21.95 13.00
C MET A 48 12.39 -22.89 14.18
N TYR A 49 13.05 -22.59 15.29
CA TYR A 49 12.77 -23.22 16.57
C TYR A 49 11.89 -22.29 17.40
N VAL A 50 10.71 -22.78 17.78
CA VAL A 50 9.83 -22.06 18.71
C VAL A 50 9.86 -22.78 20.04
N CYS A 51 10.38 -22.10 21.05
CA CYS A 51 10.34 -22.56 22.42
C CYS A 51 9.15 -21.89 23.10
N GLU A 52 8.28 -22.67 23.76
CA GLU A 52 7.15 -22.11 24.51
C GLU A 52 7.65 -21.29 25.72
N ASN A 53 8.79 -21.65 26.29
CA ASN A 53 9.43 -20.90 27.36
C ASN A 53 10.69 -20.18 26.86
N PRO A 54 10.91 -18.92 27.29
CA PRO A 54 12.09 -18.15 26.90
C PRO A 54 13.41 -18.71 27.48
N GLU A 55 13.37 -19.42 28.60
CA GLU A 55 14.56 -20.05 29.21
C GLU A 55 15.10 -21.22 28.38
N ASP A 56 14.24 -21.84 27.58
CA ASP A 56 14.61 -23.00 26.76
C ASP A 56 15.37 -22.60 25.49
N PHE A 57 15.36 -21.32 25.08
CA PHE A 57 16.19 -20.81 23.97
C PHE A 57 17.69 -20.93 24.22
N GLN A 58 18.13 -20.91 25.48
CA GLN A 58 19.53 -21.04 25.87
C GLN A 58 19.90 -22.48 26.24
N SER A 59 18.93 -23.38 26.24
CA SER A 59 19.12 -24.78 26.59
C SER A 59 19.87 -25.51 25.47
N PRO A 60 20.89 -26.33 25.77
CA PRO A 60 21.51 -27.21 24.78
C PRO A 60 20.59 -28.38 24.37
N ASP A 61 19.47 -28.55 25.06
CA ASP A 61 18.48 -29.59 24.77
C ASP A 61 17.48 -29.12 23.70
N SER A 62 17.67 -29.61 22.47
CA SER A 62 16.85 -29.28 21.31
C SER A 62 15.45 -29.90 21.33
N THR A 63 15.12 -30.76 22.30
CA THR A 63 13.77 -31.35 22.42
C THR A 63 12.76 -30.42 23.10
N LYS A 64 13.24 -29.33 23.71
CA LYS A 64 12.41 -28.34 24.39
C LYS A 64 11.81 -27.27 23.49
N CYS A 65 12.30 -27.16 22.27
CA CYS A 65 11.79 -26.24 21.27
C CYS A 65 11.24 -27.04 20.11
N THR A 66 10.07 -26.65 19.63
CA THR A 66 9.46 -27.31 18.48
C THR A 66 10.11 -26.78 17.22
N PHE A 67 10.59 -27.69 16.39
CA PHE A 67 11.09 -27.38 15.06
C PHE A 67 9.91 -27.18 14.12
N TYR A 68 9.88 -26.02 13.47
CA TYR A 68 8.97 -25.72 12.38
C TYR A 68 9.78 -25.41 11.13
N ARG A 69 9.49 -26.16 10.06
CA ARG A 69 9.85 -25.75 8.72
C ARG A 69 8.70 -24.91 8.19
N ARG A 70 8.96 -23.62 8.00
CA ARG A 70 8.03 -22.71 7.35
C ARG A 70 8.52 -22.51 5.93
N ASP A 71 7.66 -22.60 4.93
CA ASP A 71 8.04 -22.29 3.56
C ASP A 71 7.45 -20.93 3.17
N PRO A 72 7.87 -19.80 3.80
CA PRO A 72 7.25 -18.51 3.53
C PRO A 72 7.60 -18.09 2.11
N CYS A 73 6.60 -18.10 1.23
CA CYS A 73 6.71 -17.47 -0.08
C CYS A 73 6.54 -15.96 0.09
N THR A 74 7.51 -15.19 -0.36
CA THR A 74 7.36 -13.73 -0.47
C THR A 74 6.84 -13.41 -1.86
N PHE A 75 5.66 -12.79 -1.95
CA PHE A 75 5.04 -12.35 -3.19
C PHE A 75 5.42 -10.90 -3.49
N TYR A 76 5.92 -10.64 -4.69
CA TYR A 76 6.35 -9.31 -5.13
C TYR A 76 5.38 -8.73 -6.17
N TYR A 77 5.12 -7.43 -6.05
CA TYR A 77 4.24 -6.65 -6.90
C TYR A 77 4.98 -5.39 -7.36
N LYS A 78 4.89 -5.08 -8.66
CA LYS A 78 5.38 -3.82 -9.23
C LYS A 78 4.21 -2.97 -9.65
N CYS A 79 4.20 -1.74 -9.18
CA CYS A 79 3.13 -0.79 -9.42
C CYS A 79 3.55 0.28 -10.45
N ASP A 80 2.60 0.79 -11.21
CA ASP A 80 2.82 1.75 -12.32
C ASP A 80 3.37 3.11 -11.84
N ASP A 81 3.19 3.44 -10.56
CA ASP A 81 3.76 4.61 -9.89
C ASP A 81 5.20 4.38 -9.39
N ASP A 82 5.85 3.34 -9.90
CA ASP A 82 7.19 2.88 -9.55
C ASP A 82 7.34 2.49 -8.07
N VAL A 83 6.23 2.15 -7.42
CA VAL A 83 6.23 1.55 -6.09
C VAL A 83 6.44 0.05 -6.24
N SER A 84 7.30 -0.52 -5.40
CA SER A 84 7.50 -1.97 -5.31
C SER A 84 6.93 -2.46 -3.99
N CYS A 85 5.96 -3.36 -4.04
CA CYS A 85 5.31 -3.90 -2.86
C CYS A 85 5.59 -5.40 -2.72
N TYR A 86 5.64 -5.89 -1.49
CA TYR A 86 5.74 -7.31 -1.22
C TYR A 86 4.93 -7.69 0.01
N LYS A 87 4.52 -8.96 0.06
CA LYS A 87 3.95 -9.58 1.25
C LYS A 87 4.54 -10.98 1.41
N ASP A 88 4.68 -11.41 2.65
CA ASP A 88 4.96 -12.83 2.93
C ASP A 88 3.64 -13.61 2.97
N GLU A 89 3.67 -14.90 2.65
CA GLU A 89 2.48 -15.76 2.61
C GLU A 89 1.70 -15.77 3.94
N ASP A 90 2.41 -15.71 5.07
CA ASP A 90 1.83 -15.69 6.41
C ASP A 90 1.36 -14.30 6.87
N GLN A 91 1.57 -13.26 6.05
CA GLN A 91 1.23 -11.87 6.38
C GLN A 91 0.07 -11.36 5.53
N THR A 92 -0.82 -10.61 6.16
CA THR A 92 -1.91 -9.89 5.48
C THR A 92 -1.48 -8.52 4.96
N ASP A 93 -0.37 -8.01 5.49
CA ASP A 93 0.08 -6.66 5.26
C ASP A 93 1.10 -6.63 4.12
N PHE A 94 1.00 -5.61 3.29
CA PHE A 94 1.86 -5.35 2.15
C PHE A 94 2.83 -4.24 2.52
N THR A 95 4.12 -4.53 2.44
CA THR A 95 5.17 -3.52 2.60
C THR A 95 5.57 -3.00 1.23
N CYS A 96 5.46 -1.69 1.06
CA CYS A 96 5.74 -1.00 -0.19
C CYS A 96 6.89 -0.02 -0.04
N TYR A 97 7.75 0.02 -1.05
CA TYR A 97 8.86 0.96 -1.17
C TYR A 97 8.66 1.88 -2.37
N ASP A 98 8.74 3.18 -2.14
CA ASP A 98 8.77 4.19 -3.21
C ASP A 98 10.18 4.29 -3.86
N LYS A 99 10.33 5.12 -4.89
CA LYS A 99 11.63 5.37 -5.55
C LYS A 99 12.73 5.92 -4.62
N GLN A 100 12.34 6.53 -3.52
CA GLN A 100 13.23 7.11 -2.51
C GLN A 100 13.49 6.13 -1.36
N GLU A 101 13.07 4.87 -1.51
CA GLU A 101 13.19 3.81 -0.51
C GLU A 101 12.40 4.11 0.78
N HIS A 102 11.39 4.98 0.73
CA HIS A 102 10.48 5.15 1.86
C HIS A 102 9.55 3.94 1.98
N GLU A 103 9.57 3.34 3.15
CA GLU A 103 8.70 2.23 3.51
C GLU A 103 7.30 2.75 3.87
N THR A 104 6.28 2.07 3.34
CA THR A 104 4.90 2.22 3.79
C THR A 104 4.23 0.86 3.82
N THR A 105 3.59 0.54 4.94
CA THR A 105 2.81 -0.68 5.09
C THR A 105 1.34 -0.40 4.83
N TYR A 106 0.69 -1.28 4.07
CA TYR A 106 -0.74 -1.26 3.80
C TYR A 106 -1.36 -2.58 4.21
N THR A 107 -2.56 -2.55 4.79
CA THR A 107 -3.37 -3.76 4.90
C THR A 107 -3.80 -4.24 3.51
N GLU A 108 -4.19 -5.51 3.38
CA GLU A 108 -4.71 -6.06 2.12
C GLU A 108 -5.86 -5.20 1.53
N ALA A 109 -6.78 -4.74 2.37
CA ALA A 109 -7.92 -3.92 1.94
C ALA A 109 -7.47 -2.55 1.41
N GLU A 110 -6.51 -1.92 2.07
CA GLU A 110 -5.95 -0.63 1.63
C GLU A 110 -5.17 -0.81 0.33
N PHE A 111 -4.37 -1.86 0.23
CA PHE A 111 -3.59 -2.17 -0.97
C PHE A 111 -4.51 -2.40 -2.18
N LYS A 112 -5.56 -3.22 -2.04
CA LYS A 112 -6.55 -3.48 -3.11
C LYS A 112 -7.44 -2.28 -3.43
N THR A 113 -7.61 -1.35 -2.49
CA THR A 113 -8.37 -0.11 -2.72
C THR A 113 -7.52 0.89 -3.51
N LYS A 114 -6.24 1.01 -3.14
CA LYS A 114 -5.27 1.92 -3.75
C LYS A 114 -4.80 1.43 -5.11
N TYR A 115 -4.62 0.13 -5.26
CA TYR A 115 -4.07 -0.47 -6.47
C TYR A 115 -4.99 -1.53 -7.06
N ASP A 116 -5.15 -1.46 -8.38
CA ASP A 116 -5.78 -2.54 -9.14
C ASP A 116 -4.74 -3.63 -9.38
N VAL A 117 -4.89 -4.77 -8.72
CA VAL A 117 -3.90 -5.86 -8.75
C VAL A 117 -4.27 -6.85 -9.85
N LYS A 118 -3.40 -7.01 -10.85
CA LYS A 118 -3.53 -8.07 -11.84
C LYS A 118 -2.78 -9.31 -11.35
N GLU A 119 -3.54 -10.30 -10.88
CA GLU A 119 -3.01 -11.62 -10.55
C GLU A 119 -2.67 -12.39 -11.85
N PRO A 120 -1.58 -13.18 -11.86
CA PRO A 120 -1.26 -14.03 -13.01
C PRO A 120 -2.32 -15.16 -13.13
N GLU A 121 -2.79 -15.41 -14.35
CA GLU A 121 -3.71 -16.53 -14.68
C GLU A 121 -3.05 -17.91 -14.56
#